data_AF-A0A2N4S716-F1
#
_entry.id   AF-A0A2N4S716-F1
#
_cell.length_a   1.000
_cell.length_b   1.000
_cell.length_c   1.000
_cell.angle_alpha   90.00
_cell.angle_beta   90.00
_cell.angle_gamma   90.00
#
_symmetry.space_group_name_H-M   'P 1'
#
loop_
_entity.id
_entity.type
_entity.pdbx_description
1 polymer ?
#
loop_
_entity_poly.entity_id
_entity_poly.type
_entity_poly.pdbx_seq_one_letter_code
_entity_poly.pdbx_strand_id
1 'polypeptide(L)'
;MGFLYEIFNNSFVQKALAHVVIPGSIADNLKFGIRPYQEEAFKRYIFLDREDLDEKPNKPYHLLYNMATGSGKTLVMAGLMLYLYEKGYRNFLFFVNSNNIIQKTKDNFLNPQASKYLFNDKIVIDGKEVLIKEIDNFEEADNQNINLKFTTIQQLHIDLNNTKENSVTYEDFKDKKIVLIADEAHHLNSATKSNGTLFGSWEGTVLEILNQNFDNILLEFTATLDYESREIVNKYQNKVIYKYDLAQFRIDKYSKEINLIRSYYDEQDRIIQALILNLYRQELATSNNINLKPVILFKAKRTIAESEHNKEKFHKLIDDFSVVMVEKIQKTSTVPIVQKAFRFFEAKGISANEIVKRIQANFKPENCLSANNDAIE
;
A
#
# COMPACT_ATOMS: atom_id res chain seq x y z
N MET A 1 -17.49 10.29 20.60
CA MET A 1 -17.38 10.87 19.24
C MET A 1 -17.24 9.70 18.28
N GLY A 2 -18.01 9.69 17.21
CA GLY A 2 -17.89 8.65 16.17
C GLY A 2 -16.62 8.83 15.32
N PHE A 3 -16.41 7.94 14.35
CA PHE A 3 -15.33 8.13 13.39
C PHE A 3 -15.64 9.29 12.43
N LEU A 4 -14.63 10.02 11.98
CA LEU A 4 -14.78 11.14 11.05
C LEU A 4 -15.50 10.72 9.75
N TYR A 5 -15.19 9.53 9.23
CA TYR A 5 -15.84 9.01 8.01
C TYR A 5 -17.35 8.75 8.19
N GLU A 6 -17.87 8.69 9.42
CA GLU A 6 -19.29 8.46 9.71
C GLU A 6 -20.14 9.70 9.44
N ILE A 7 -19.56 10.90 9.37
CA ILE A 7 -20.25 12.12 8.93
C ILE A 7 -20.89 11.90 7.55
N PHE A 8 -20.20 11.16 6.68
CA PHE A 8 -20.67 10.83 5.33
C PHE A 8 -21.74 9.72 5.29
N ASN A 9 -22.17 9.19 6.44
CA ASN A 9 -23.35 8.32 6.54
C ASN A 9 -24.65 9.14 6.76
N ASN A 10 -24.53 10.43 7.10
CA ASN A 10 -25.68 11.32 7.23
C ASN A 10 -26.30 11.59 5.85
N SER A 11 -27.62 11.41 5.72
CA SER A 11 -28.33 11.58 4.45
C SER A 11 -28.21 12.99 3.82
N PHE A 12 -28.09 14.05 4.64
CA PHE A 12 -27.87 15.41 4.15
C PHE A 12 -26.47 15.57 3.56
N VAL A 13 -25.46 15.06 4.29
CA VAL A 13 -24.06 15.05 3.84
C VAL A 13 -23.93 14.22 2.56
N GLN A 14 -24.57 13.05 2.47
CA GLN A 14 -24.53 12.21 1.27
C GLN A 14 -25.09 12.92 0.03
N LYS A 15 -26.22 13.63 0.19
CA LYS A 15 -26.80 14.43 -0.90
C LYS A 15 -25.85 15.54 -1.32
N ALA A 16 -25.30 16.28 -0.36
CA ALA A 16 -24.36 17.35 -0.66
C ALA A 16 -23.07 16.81 -1.32
N LEU A 17 -22.53 15.71 -0.80
CA LEU A 17 -21.36 15.02 -1.36
C LEU A 17 -21.60 14.55 -2.80
N ALA A 18 -22.80 14.07 -3.12
CA ALA A 18 -23.15 13.65 -4.49
C ALA A 18 -23.07 14.81 -5.50
N HIS A 19 -23.28 16.05 -5.05
CA HIS A 19 -23.15 17.26 -5.87
C HIS A 19 -21.72 17.82 -5.92
N VAL A 20 -20.79 17.29 -5.13
CA VAL A 20 -19.37 17.67 -5.22
C VAL A 20 -18.80 17.17 -6.53
N VAL A 21 -18.33 18.10 -7.35
CA VAL A 21 -17.68 17.81 -8.63
C VAL A 21 -16.17 17.76 -8.42
N ILE A 22 -15.52 16.74 -8.98
CA ILE A 22 -14.05 16.68 -9.04
C ILE A 22 -13.56 17.80 -9.96
N PRO A 23 -12.70 18.72 -9.49
CA PRO A 23 -12.22 19.83 -10.32
C PRO A 23 -11.31 19.32 -11.45
N GLY A 24 -11.22 20.11 -12.52
CA GLY A 24 -10.35 19.84 -13.67
C GLY A 24 -8.88 19.70 -13.29
N SER A 25 -8.44 20.38 -12.21
CA SER A 25 -7.11 20.21 -11.64
C SER A 25 -6.76 18.74 -11.36
N ILE A 26 -7.73 17.91 -10.96
CA ILE A 26 -7.56 16.47 -10.81
C ILE A 26 -7.93 15.72 -12.10
N ALA A 27 -9.15 15.92 -12.60
CA ALA A 27 -9.74 15.08 -13.64
C ALA A 27 -8.99 15.17 -14.98
N ASP A 28 -8.45 16.34 -15.31
CA ASP A 28 -7.79 16.59 -16.60
C ASP A 28 -6.29 16.30 -16.57
N ASN A 29 -5.71 16.06 -15.38
CA ASN A 29 -4.26 15.97 -15.18
C ASN A 29 -3.76 14.59 -14.72
N LEU A 30 -4.65 13.71 -14.27
CA LEU A 30 -4.31 12.31 -13.97
C LEU A 30 -4.32 11.45 -15.24
N LYS A 31 -3.32 10.58 -15.39
CA LYS A 31 -3.18 9.66 -16.53
C LYS A 31 -4.19 8.51 -16.50
N PHE A 32 -4.48 8.01 -15.31
CA PHE A 32 -5.34 6.85 -15.13
C PHE A 32 -6.75 7.28 -14.80
N GLY A 33 -7.73 6.55 -15.34
CA GLY A 33 -9.14 6.76 -15.01
C GLY A 33 -9.42 6.59 -13.51
N ILE A 34 -10.26 7.47 -12.97
CA ILE A 34 -10.66 7.49 -11.57
C ILE A 34 -11.80 6.50 -11.36
N ARG A 35 -11.63 5.54 -10.44
CA ARG A 35 -12.69 4.60 -10.07
C ARG A 35 -13.66 5.22 -9.06
N PRO A 36 -14.91 4.73 -8.94
CA PRO A 36 -15.92 5.32 -8.05
C PRO A 36 -15.46 5.50 -6.59
N TYR A 37 -14.72 4.53 -6.03
CA TYR A 37 -14.21 4.64 -4.66
C TYR A 37 -13.05 5.63 -4.52
N GLN A 38 -12.30 5.91 -5.59
CA GLN A 38 -11.27 6.96 -5.62
C GLN A 38 -11.92 8.33 -5.77
N GLU A 39 -12.97 8.42 -6.59
CA GLU A 39 -13.81 9.61 -6.72
C GLU A 39 -14.43 9.97 -5.37
N GLU A 40 -14.98 9.00 -4.64
CA GLU A 40 -15.48 9.18 -3.27
C GLU A 40 -14.39 9.72 -2.34
N ALA A 41 -13.17 9.18 -2.41
CA ALA A 41 -12.04 9.67 -1.61
C ALA A 41 -11.73 11.16 -1.88
N PHE A 42 -11.72 11.58 -3.15
CA PHE A 42 -11.53 12.98 -3.54
C PHE A 42 -12.69 13.86 -3.06
N LYS A 43 -13.93 13.45 -3.32
CA LYS A 43 -15.12 14.22 -2.95
C LYS A 43 -15.18 14.48 -1.45
N ARG A 44 -14.85 13.49 -0.61
CA ARG A 44 -14.84 13.65 0.85
C ARG A 44 -13.85 14.72 1.29
N TYR A 45 -12.66 14.75 0.70
CA TYR A 45 -11.68 15.80 0.97
C TYR A 45 -12.19 17.18 0.55
N ILE A 46 -12.65 17.29 -0.69
CA ILE A 46 -13.12 18.55 -1.28
C ILE A 46 -14.32 19.09 -0.49
N PHE A 47 -15.23 18.21 -0.07
CA PHE A 47 -16.36 18.54 0.78
C PHE A 47 -15.89 19.08 2.13
N LEU A 48 -14.99 18.35 2.80
CA LEU A 48 -14.44 18.77 4.09
C LEU A 48 -13.69 20.10 3.99
N ASP A 49 -12.97 20.34 2.89
CA ASP A 49 -12.26 21.60 2.64
C ASP A 49 -13.22 22.78 2.47
N ARG A 50 -14.33 22.59 1.75
CA ARG A 50 -15.30 23.67 1.40
C ARG A 50 -16.32 23.96 2.48
N GLU A 51 -16.87 22.93 3.11
CA GLU A 51 -17.97 23.08 4.07
C GLU A 51 -17.44 23.36 5.48
N ASP A 52 -18.20 24.13 6.25
CA ASP A 52 -17.96 24.35 7.67
C ASP A 52 -18.97 23.51 8.47
N LEU A 53 -18.48 22.42 9.08
CA LEU A 53 -19.30 21.47 9.83
C LEU A 53 -18.80 21.44 11.27
N ASP A 54 -19.72 21.30 12.23
CA ASP A 54 -19.36 21.19 13.64
C ASP A 54 -18.44 19.98 13.91
N GLU A 55 -18.58 18.91 13.11
CA GLU A 55 -17.77 17.70 13.20
C GLU A 55 -16.45 17.77 12.40
N LYS A 56 -16.18 18.88 11.69
CA LYS A 56 -14.94 19.08 10.93
C LYS A 56 -13.74 19.15 11.90
N PRO A 57 -12.65 18.43 11.63
CA PRO A 57 -11.44 18.53 12.44
C PRO A 57 -10.92 19.97 12.45
N ASN A 58 -10.36 20.41 13.58
CA ASN A 58 -9.64 21.68 13.63
C ASN A 58 -8.37 21.61 12.80
N LYS A 59 -7.97 22.78 12.28
CA LYS A 59 -6.65 22.97 11.67
C LYS A 59 -5.54 22.97 12.76
N PRO A 60 -4.30 22.55 12.43
CA PRO A 60 -3.88 21.97 11.16
C PRO A 60 -4.51 20.59 10.92
N TYR A 61 -4.82 20.25 9.67
CA TYR A 61 -5.57 19.02 9.39
C TYR A 61 -4.69 17.78 9.52
N HIS A 62 -5.18 16.77 10.23
CA HIS A 62 -4.62 15.43 10.25
C HIS A 62 -5.68 14.45 9.77
N LEU A 63 -5.54 13.97 8.54
CA LEU A 63 -6.53 13.13 7.87
C LEU A 63 -5.89 11.80 7.45
N LEU A 64 -6.66 10.72 7.56
CA LEU A 64 -6.23 9.37 7.21
C LEU A 64 -7.17 8.72 6.19
N TYR A 65 -6.58 8.19 5.13
CA TYR A 65 -7.21 7.32 4.14
C TYR A 65 -6.84 5.87 4.44
N ASN A 66 -7.80 5.11 4.96
CA ASN A 66 -7.65 3.67 5.17
C ASN A 66 -8.13 2.93 3.92
N MET A 67 -7.23 2.64 3.00
CA MET A 67 -7.53 2.11 1.67
C MET A 67 -6.71 0.86 1.36
N ALA A 68 -7.38 -0.19 0.87
CA ALA A 68 -6.79 -1.50 0.62
C ALA A 68 -5.50 -1.44 -0.24
N THR A 69 -4.56 -2.36 -0.01
CA THR A 69 -3.40 -2.52 -0.88
C THR A 69 -3.84 -2.82 -2.32
N GLY A 70 -3.26 -2.12 -3.30
CA GLY A 70 -3.64 -2.25 -4.70
C GLY A 70 -4.89 -1.47 -5.12
N SER A 71 -5.57 -0.78 -4.20
CA SER A 71 -6.73 0.07 -4.54
C SER A 71 -6.35 1.34 -5.30
N GLY A 72 -5.06 1.71 -5.35
CA GLY A 72 -4.59 2.92 -6.01
C GLY A 72 -4.47 4.14 -5.09
N LYS A 73 -4.00 3.93 -3.84
CA LYS A 73 -3.70 5.02 -2.87
C LYS A 73 -2.81 6.11 -3.47
N THR A 74 -1.79 5.72 -4.22
CA THR A 74 -0.85 6.63 -4.87
C THR A 74 -1.54 7.53 -5.90
N LEU A 75 -2.57 7.05 -6.61
CA LEU A 75 -3.38 7.89 -7.50
C LEU A 75 -4.18 8.93 -6.71
N VAL A 76 -4.72 8.55 -5.55
CA VAL A 76 -5.43 9.48 -4.66
C VAL A 76 -4.47 10.52 -4.09
N MET A 77 -3.24 10.14 -3.71
CA MET A 77 -2.21 11.11 -3.30
C MET A 77 -1.94 12.14 -4.40
N ALA A 78 -1.72 11.67 -5.64
CA ALA A 78 -1.45 12.55 -6.79
C ALA A 78 -2.62 13.50 -7.06
N GLY A 79 -3.86 13.01 -7.06
CA GLY A 79 -5.03 13.86 -7.25
C GLY A 79 -5.21 14.90 -6.15
N LEU A 80 -5.02 14.53 -4.88
CA LEU A 80 -5.09 15.49 -3.77
C LEU A 80 -3.96 16.53 -3.83
N MET A 81 -2.77 16.14 -4.29
CA MET A 81 -1.66 17.07 -4.50
C MET A 81 -1.99 18.12 -5.57
N LEU A 82 -2.60 17.72 -6.69
CA LEU A 82 -3.06 18.64 -7.73
C LEU A 82 -4.14 19.60 -7.23
N TYR A 83 -5.13 19.08 -6.48
CA TYR A 83 -6.16 19.90 -5.84
C TYR A 83 -5.57 20.90 -4.86
N LEU A 84 -4.64 20.46 -4.02
CA LEU A 84 -4.00 21.34 -3.04
C LEU A 84 -3.12 22.40 -3.70
N TYR A 85 -2.49 22.07 -4.83
CA TYR A 85 -1.82 23.08 -5.64
C TYR A 85 -2.78 24.16 -6.14
N GLU A 86 -3.96 23.78 -6.64
CA GLU A 86 -5.04 24.72 -7.00
C GLU A 86 -5.44 25.60 -5.80
N LYS A 87 -5.44 25.04 -4.58
CA LYS A 87 -5.69 25.78 -3.32
C LYS A 87 -4.53 26.63 -2.81
N GLY A 88 -3.43 26.72 -3.56
CA GLY A 88 -2.30 27.59 -3.24
C GLY A 88 -1.16 26.91 -2.48
N TYR A 89 -1.22 25.60 -2.23
CA TYR A 89 -0.08 24.87 -1.68
C TYR A 89 1.00 24.69 -2.76
N ARG A 90 2.27 24.86 -2.38
CA ARG A 90 3.42 24.69 -3.30
C ARG A 90 4.43 23.67 -2.79
N ASN A 91 4.36 23.32 -1.51
CA ASN A 91 5.38 22.56 -0.81
C ASN A 91 4.78 21.27 -0.26
N PHE A 92 5.36 20.14 -0.65
CA PHE A 92 4.91 18.81 -0.30
C PHE A 92 6.07 18.02 0.29
N LEU A 93 5.85 17.38 1.44
CA LEU A 93 6.81 16.47 2.06
C LEU A 93 6.24 15.05 1.99
N PHE A 94 6.79 14.21 1.13
CA PHE A 94 6.46 12.79 1.09
C PHE A 94 7.42 12.00 1.97
N PHE A 95 6.87 11.18 2.87
CA PHE A 95 7.68 10.29 3.69
C PHE A 95 7.06 8.90 3.89
N VAL A 96 7.94 7.93 4.05
CA VAL A 96 7.62 6.50 4.19
C VAL A 96 8.71 5.79 4.98
N ASN A 97 8.47 4.55 5.37
CA ASN A 97 9.39 3.76 6.17
C ASN A 97 10.54 3.08 5.39
N SER A 98 10.54 3.13 4.05
CA SER A 98 11.47 2.37 3.21
C SER A 98 11.92 3.11 1.95
N ASN A 99 13.23 3.10 1.68
CA ASN A 99 13.83 3.65 0.46
C ASN A 99 13.28 3.01 -0.83
N ASN A 100 12.93 1.72 -0.80
CA ASN A 100 12.36 1.04 -1.97
C ASN A 100 11.00 1.63 -2.36
N ILE A 101 10.23 2.11 -1.38
CA ILE A 101 8.96 2.78 -1.64
C ILE A 101 9.22 4.19 -2.17
N ILE A 102 10.21 4.91 -1.63
CA ILE A 102 10.62 6.23 -2.15
C ILE A 102 10.94 6.15 -3.64
N GLN A 103 11.81 5.23 -4.06
CA GLN A 103 12.20 5.13 -5.47
C GLN A 103 11.00 4.82 -6.38
N LYS A 104 10.12 3.89 -5.96
CA LYS A 104 8.87 3.59 -6.68
C LYS A 104 7.93 4.79 -6.77
N THR A 105 7.82 5.57 -5.70
CA THR A 105 6.97 6.76 -5.70
C THR A 105 7.59 7.86 -6.57
N LYS A 106 8.92 8.05 -6.54
CA LYS A 106 9.62 8.96 -7.46
C LYS A 106 9.34 8.59 -8.91
N ASP A 107 9.46 7.31 -9.28
CA ASP A 107 9.12 6.86 -10.64
C ASP A 107 7.66 7.17 -11.00
N ASN A 108 6.72 6.89 -10.09
CA ASN A 108 5.31 7.16 -10.33
C ASN A 108 4.99 8.67 -10.47
N PHE A 109 5.75 9.54 -9.81
CA PHE A 109 5.47 10.99 -9.76
C PHE A 109 6.28 11.82 -10.75
N LEU A 110 7.51 11.41 -11.07
CA LEU A 110 8.50 12.24 -11.76
C LEU A 110 8.98 11.66 -13.09
N ASN A 111 8.74 10.37 -13.38
CA ASN A 111 9.28 9.70 -14.56
C ASN A 111 8.18 9.39 -15.59
N PRO A 112 7.98 10.23 -16.63
CA PRO A 112 6.95 10.02 -17.66
C PRO A 112 7.08 8.69 -18.41
N GLN A 113 8.28 8.10 -18.44
CA GLN A 113 8.56 6.83 -19.10
C GLN A 113 8.16 5.63 -18.23
N ALA A 114 7.93 5.82 -16.92
CA ALA A 114 7.49 4.75 -16.05
C ALA A 114 6.07 4.30 -16.43
N SER A 115 5.86 2.98 -16.49
CA SER A 115 4.54 2.39 -16.78
C SER A 115 3.45 2.82 -15.78
N LYS A 116 3.85 3.23 -14.57
CA LYS A 116 2.98 3.67 -13.49
C LYS A 116 3.01 5.19 -13.23
N TYR A 117 3.60 5.97 -14.15
CA TYR A 117 3.55 7.43 -14.09
C TYR A 117 2.11 7.93 -13.97
N LEU A 118 1.84 8.82 -13.02
CA LEU A 118 0.46 9.14 -12.59
C LEU A 118 -0.17 10.33 -13.32
N PHE A 119 0.63 11.16 -13.99
CA PHE A 119 0.18 12.41 -14.59
C PHE A 119 0.11 12.32 -16.11
N ASN A 120 -0.72 13.15 -16.71
CA ASN A 120 -0.69 13.37 -18.16
C ASN A 120 0.64 14.02 -18.57
N ASP A 121 0.96 13.97 -19.87
CA ASP A 121 2.22 14.50 -20.42
C ASP A 121 2.45 15.97 -20.06
N LYS A 122 1.37 16.72 -19.85
CA LYS A 122 1.38 18.07 -19.30
C LYS A 122 0.35 18.20 -18.19
N ILE A 123 0.74 18.83 -17.09
CA ILE A 123 -0.17 19.23 -16.02
C ILE A 123 -0.53 20.70 -16.27
N VAL A 124 -1.82 20.98 -16.42
CA VAL A 124 -2.34 22.34 -16.63
C VAL A 124 -3.38 22.63 -15.55
N ILE A 125 -3.12 23.67 -14.76
CA ILE A 125 -4.02 24.14 -13.69
C ILE A 125 -4.21 25.65 -13.88
N ASP A 126 -5.47 26.10 -13.91
CA ASP A 126 -5.85 27.50 -14.19
C ASP A 126 -5.18 28.09 -15.44
N GLY A 127 -5.05 27.27 -16.50
CA GLY A 127 -4.45 27.67 -17.77
C GLY A 127 -2.92 27.80 -17.75
N LYS A 128 -2.24 27.41 -16.66
CA LYS A 128 -0.79 27.44 -16.54
C LYS A 128 -0.24 26.03 -16.52
N GLU A 129 0.87 25.82 -17.23
CA GLU A 129 1.63 24.57 -17.15
C GLU A 129 2.35 24.50 -15.79
N VAL A 130 2.20 23.38 -15.09
CA VAL A 130 2.74 23.15 -13.74
C VAL A 130 3.67 21.95 -13.79
N LEU A 131 4.86 22.09 -13.22
CA LEU A 131 5.80 20.98 -13.08
C LEU A 131 5.75 20.39 -11.67
N ILE A 132 6.09 19.11 -11.56
CA ILE A 132 6.38 18.46 -10.27
C ILE A 132 7.90 18.37 -10.18
N LYS A 133 8.48 19.06 -9.20
CA LYS A 133 9.92 19.18 -9.00
C LYS A 133 10.30 18.46 -7.73
N GLU A 134 11.26 17.55 -7.83
CA GLU A 134 11.96 17.09 -6.65
C GLU A 134 12.85 18.20 -6.11
N ILE A 135 12.82 18.38 -4.79
CA ILE A 135 13.67 19.33 -4.07
C ILE A 135 14.39 18.66 -2.90
N ASP A 136 15.60 19.11 -2.61
CA ASP A 136 16.41 18.69 -1.47
C ASP A 136 16.00 19.41 -0.19
N ASN A 137 15.57 20.67 -0.26
CA ASN A 137 15.04 21.42 0.88
C ASN A 137 13.99 22.46 0.42
N PHE A 138 13.28 23.07 1.37
CA PHE A 138 12.21 24.01 1.06
C PHE A 138 12.69 25.45 0.80
N GLU A 139 14.00 25.72 0.84
CA GLU A 139 14.55 27.05 0.52
C GLU A 139 14.65 27.26 -1.00
N GLU A 140 14.92 26.19 -1.76
CA GLU A 140 14.96 26.22 -3.24
C GLU A 140 13.59 26.12 -3.91
N ALA A 141 12.52 25.96 -3.12
CA ALA A 141 11.16 25.80 -3.62
C ALA A 141 10.67 27.06 -4.33
N ASP A 142 10.15 26.90 -5.55
CA ASP A 142 9.55 28.01 -6.29
C ASP A 142 8.05 28.17 -6.01
N ASN A 143 7.46 29.29 -6.43
CA ASN A 143 6.04 29.59 -6.20
C ASN A 143 5.10 29.24 -7.37
N GLN A 144 5.64 28.67 -8.45
CA GLN A 144 4.90 28.35 -9.68
C GLN A 144 4.62 26.86 -9.81
N ASN A 145 5.40 26.00 -9.16
CA ASN A 145 5.38 24.55 -9.36
C ASN A 145 5.01 23.81 -8.07
N ILE A 146 4.83 22.49 -8.21
CA ILE A 146 4.70 21.57 -7.08
C ILE A 146 6.11 21.15 -6.68
N ASN A 147 6.58 21.62 -5.52
CA ASN A 147 7.87 21.24 -4.97
C ASN A 147 7.68 20.08 -3.99
N LEU A 148 8.34 18.96 -4.25
CA LEU A 148 8.14 17.70 -3.55
C LEU A 148 9.46 17.18 -3.00
N LYS A 149 9.60 17.14 -1.67
CA LYS A 149 10.72 16.48 -1.01
C LYS A 149 10.34 15.03 -0.67
N PHE A 150 11.19 14.08 -1.05
CA PHE A 150 11.06 12.68 -0.66
C PHE A 150 12.05 12.35 0.46
N THR A 151 11.58 11.71 1.53
CA THR A 151 12.47 11.26 2.61
C THR A 151 11.94 10.01 3.30
N THR A 152 12.82 9.31 4.04
CA THR A 152 12.33 8.28 4.97
C THR A 152 11.96 8.95 6.28
N ILE A 153 11.05 8.33 7.05
CA ILE A 153 10.73 8.85 8.38
C ILE A 153 11.96 8.86 9.31
N GLN A 154 12.85 7.87 9.17
CA GLN A 154 14.12 7.80 9.90
C GLN A 154 15.02 8.97 9.55
N GLN A 155 15.21 9.22 8.25
CA GLN A 155 16.07 10.29 7.78
C GLN A 155 15.49 11.65 8.19
N LEU A 156 14.18 11.86 8.04
CA LEU A 156 13.50 13.08 8.49
C LEU A 156 13.71 13.34 9.98
N HIS A 157 13.58 12.30 10.81
CA HIS A 157 13.81 12.42 12.25
C HIS A 157 15.29 12.70 12.58
N ILE A 158 16.23 12.10 11.85
CA ILE A 158 17.67 12.37 12.03
C ILE A 158 18.01 13.81 11.63
N ASP A 159 17.50 14.27 10.49
CA ASP A 159 17.77 15.60 9.93
C ASP A 159 17.27 16.70 10.88
N LEU A 160 16.07 16.56 11.43
CA LEU A 160 15.47 17.56 12.32
C LEU A 160 16.10 17.60 13.72
N ASN A 161 16.68 16.49 14.18
CA ASN A 161 17.35 16.42 15.49
C ASN A 161 18.86 16.65 15.40
N ASN A 162 19.46 16.61 14.21
CA ASN A 162 20.89 16.83 14.00
C ASN A 162 21.10 17.83 12.87
N THR A 163 21.18 19.11 13.20
CA THR A 163 21.41 20.18 12.23
C THR A 163 22.71 19.95 11.45
N LYS A 164 22.59 19.76 10.14
CA LYS A 164 23.69 19.72 9.16
C LYS A 164 23.46 20.79 8.08
N GLU A 165 24.52 21.23 7.40
CA GLU A 165 24.36 22.05 6.19
C GLU A 165 23.44 21.33 5.17
N ASN A 166 22.48 22.07 4.62
CA ASN A 166 21.47 21.62 3.64
C ASN A 166 20.42 20.61 4.15
N SER A 167 20.35 20.35 5.47
CA SER A 167 19.26 19.56 6.07
C SER A 167 18.03 20.42 6.34
N VAL A 168 16.84 19.80 6.30
CA VAL A 168 15.60 20.50 6.64
C VAL A 168 15.55 20.74 8.15
N THR A 169 15.18 21.95 8.54
CA THR A 169 15.04 22.39 9.93
C THR A 169 13.58 22.68 10.27
N TYR A 170 13.24 22.81 11.55
CA TYR A 170 11.89 23.21 11.95
C TYR A 170 11.49 24.59 11.42
N GLU A 171 12.46 25.48 11.18
CA GLU A 171 12.18 26.84 10.74
C GLU A 171 11.74 26.90 9.28
N ASP A 172 12.14 25.91 8.47
CA ASP A 172 11.65 25.75 7.10
C ASP A 172 10.14 25.58 7.00
N PHE A 173 9.49 25.13 8.08
CA PHE A 173 8.06 24.82 8.13
C PHE A 173 7.20 25.94 8.72
N LYS A 174 7.78 26.95 9.37
CA LYS A 174 7.00 28.01 10.05
C LYS A 174 6.30 28.92 9.05
N ASP A 175 7.03 29.41 8.06
CA ASP A 175 6.54 30.45 7.13
C ASP A 175 5.93 29.90 5.83
N LYS A 176 5.75 28.58 5.72
CA LYS A 176 5.27 27.91 4.51
C LYS A 176 4.09 26.99 4.83
N LYS A 177 3.04 27.04 4.00
CA LYS A 177 1.98 26.03 4.02
C LYS A 177 2.50 24.76 3.39
N ILE A 178 2.59 23.69 4.17
CA ILE A 178 3.17 22.41 3.75
C ILE A 178 2.14 21.29 3.87
N VAL A 179 2.10 20.46 2.83
CA VAL A 179 1.33 19.22 2.82
C VAL A 179 2.27 18.06 3.10
N LEU A 180 2.07 17.42 4.24
CA LEU A 180 2.75 16.22 4.67
C LEU A 180 1.97 15.00 4.11
N ILE A 181 2.64 14.15 3.34
CA ILE A 181 2.05 12.93 2.77
C ILE A 181 2.80 11.72 3.32
N ALA A 182 2.09 10.91 4.11
CA ALA A 182 2.64 9.70 4.71
C ALA A 182 2.04 8.45 4.04
N ASP A 183 2.89 7.62 3.43
CA ASP A 183 2.48 6.30 2.94
C ASP A 183 2.87 5.18 3.92
N GLU A 184 2.07 4.12 3.94
CA GLU A 184 2.17 3.02 4.90
C GLU A 184 2.25 3.50 6.37
N ALA A 185 1.39 4.46 6.70
CA ALA A 185 1.40 5.19 7.98
C ALA A 185 1.24 4.29 9.23
N HIS A 186 0.76 3.05 9.08
CA HIS A 186 0.68 2.10 10.20
C HIS A 186 2.05 1.76 10.83
N HIS A 187 3.15 1.99 10.12
CA HIS A 187 4.51 1.86 10.64
C HIS A 187 4.96 3.06 11.49
N LEU A 188 4.32 4.23 11.37
CA LEU A 188 4.65 5.44 12.12
C LEU A 188 4.24 5.37 13.59
N ASN A 189 3.34 4.44 13.93
CA ASN A 189 2.73 4.29 15.26
C ASN A 189 3.63 3.56 16.28
N SER A 190 4.95 3.77 16.20
CA SER A 190 5.93 3.09 17.06
C SER A 190 5.81 3.49 18.53
N ALA A 191 5.40 4.73 18.84
CA ALA A 191 5.23 5.23 20.20
C ALA A 191 4.03 4.59 20.93
N THR A 192 2.93 4.36 20.21
CA THR A 192 1.70 3.80 20.80
C THR A 192 1.88 2.34 21.21
N LYS A 193 2.80 1.60 20.58
CA LYS A 193 3.05 0.17 20.87
C LYS A 193 3.97 -0.08 22.08
N SER A 194 4.65 0.93 22.61
CA SER A 194 5.75 0.74 23.56
C SER A 194 5.62 1.50 24.89
N ASN A 195 4.50 2.17 25.18
CA ASN A 195 4.38 3.08 26.34
C ASN A 195 5.52 4.13 26.42
N GLY A 196 6.12 4.47 25.28
CA GLY A 196 7.22 5.43 25.20
C GLY A 196 6.72 6.88 25.21
N THR A 197 7.58 7.82 25.60
CA THR A 197 7.31 9.25 25.47
C THR A 197 7.16 9.62 23.99
N LEU A 198 6.13 10.42 23.66
CA LEU A 198 5.95 10.97 22.30
C LEU A 198 7.18 11.77 21.86
N PHE A 199 7.82 12.44 22.83
CA PHE A 199 9.10 13.14 22.68
C PHE A 199 10.21 12.17 22.27
N GLY A 200 10.85 12.47 21.13
CA GLY A 200 11.89 11.64 20.53
C GLY A 200 11.39 10.49 19.65
N SER A 201 10.07 10.37 19.43
CA SER A 201 9.52 9.40 18.48
C SER A 201 9.37 9.99 17.08
N TRP A 202 9.36 9.14 16.07
CA TRP A 202 9.07 9.52 14.68
C TRP A 202 7.70 10.19 14.52
N GLU A 203 6.71 9.71 15.26
CA GLU A 203 5.38 10.32 15.31
C GLU A 203 5.43 11.73 15.91
N GLY A 204 6.17 11.92 17.00
CA GLY A 204 6.38 13.21 17.63
C GLY A 204 6.96 14.23 16.66
N THR A 205 7.98 13.85 15.88
CA THR A 205 8.55 14.71 14.84
C THR A 205 7.53 15.12 13.78
N VAL A 206 6.71 14.19 13.29
CA VAL A 206 5.68 14.51 12.27
C VAL A 206 4.64 15.49 12.83
N LEU A 207 4.19 15.28 14.06
CA LEU A 207 3.24 16.18 14.71
C LEU A 207 3.86 17.54 15.02
N GLU A 208 5.13 17.59 15.38
CA GLU A 208 5.85 18.85 15.60
C GLU A 208 5.95 19.66 14.31
N ILE A 209 6.25 19.01 13.17
CA ILE A 209 6.23 19.66 11.85
C ILE A 209 4.81 20.15 11.51
N LEU A 210 3.80 19.29 11.67
CA LEU A 210 2.41 19.63 11.37
C LEU A 210 1.97 20.89 12.12
N ASN A 211 2.36 21.03 13.38
CA ASN A 211 1.98 22.15 14.23
C ASN A 211 2.83 23.43 14.01
N GLN A 212 3.84 23.43 13.13
CA GLN A 212 4.61 24.65 12.83
C GLN A 212 3.79 25.72 12.10
N ASN A 213 2.74 25.33 11.38
CA ASN A 213 1.87 26.26 10.65
C ASN A 213 0.41 25.81 10.71
N PHE A 214 -0.49 26.76 11.00
CA PHE A 214 -1.93 26.49 11.12
C PHE A 214 -2.55 25.92 9.84
N ASP A 215 -2.02 26.29 8.68
CA ASP A 215 -2.51 25.81 7.39
C ASP A 215 -1.83 24.52 6.91
N ASN A 216 -0.97 23.90 7.70
CA ASN A 216 -0.39 22.60 7.34
C ASN A 216 -1.46 21.51 7.29
N ILE A 217 -1.20 20.51 6.45
CA ILE A 217 -2.08 19.35 6.26
C ILE A 217 -1.23 18.10 6.31
N LEU A 218 -1.64 17.11 7.10
CA LEU A 218 -1.11 15.76 7.09
C LEU A 218 -2.13 14.80 6.48
N LEU A 219 -1.76 14.18 5.37
CA LEU A 219 -2.50 13.13 4.68
C LEU A 219 -1.80 11.78 4.89
N GLU A 220 -2.37 10.95 5.76
CA GLU A 220 -1.91 9.58 5.97
C GLU A 220 -2.64 8.59 5.07
N PHE A 221 -1.89 7.66 4.51
CA PHE A 221 -2.39 6.58 3.68
C PHE A 221 -1.93 5.25 4.25
N THR A 222 -2.87 4.34 4.47
CA THR A 222 -2.55 3.00 4.98
C THR A 222 -3.57 1.98 4.49
N ALA A 223 -3.14 0.73 4.30
CA ALA A 223 -4.06 -0.39 4.06
C ALA A 223 -4.58 -1.03 5.34
N THR A 224 -3.91 -0.77 6.46
CA THR A 224 -4.16 -1.47 7.72
C THR A 224 -4.31 -0.45 8.85
N LEU A 225 -5.40 -0.57 9.57
CA LEU A 225 -5.63 0.09 10.83
C LEU A 225 -6.28 -0.93 11.77
N ASP A 226 -5.76 -1.05 12.99
CA ASP A 226 -6.28 -1.98 13.99
C ASP A 226 -7.46 -1.31 14.73
N TYR A 227 -8.68 -1.55 14.23
CA TYR A 227 -9.91 -1.02 14.83
C TYR A 227 -10.30 -1.74 16.13
N GLU A 228 -9.65 -2.85 16.48
CA GLU A 228 -9.89 -3.55 17.76
C GLU A 228 -9.04 -2.95 18.90
N SER A 229 -7.90 -2.33 18.56
CA SER A 229 -7.07 -1.62 19.52
C SER A 229 -7.70 -0.29 19.94
N ARG A 230 -8.10 -0.19 21.22
CA ARG A 230 -8.66 1.04 21.80
C ARG A 230 -7.74 2.25 21.63
N GLU A 231 -6.44 2.05 21.73
CA GLU A 231 -5.45 3.13 21.57
C GLU A 231 -5.43 3.67 20.14
N ILE A 232 -5.43 2.78 19.15
CA ILE A 232 -5.47 3.14 17.73
C ILE A 232 -6.80 3.82 17.39
N VAL A 233 -7.92 3.28 17.89
CA VAL A 233 -9.24 3.89 17.71
C VAL A 233 -9.28 5.30 18.29
N ASN A 234 -8.89 5.48 19.55
CA ASN A 234 -8.90 6.80 20.19
C ASN A 234 -8.02 7.82 19.44
N LYS A 235 -6.88 7.38 18.91
CA LYS A 235 -5.95 8.22 18.17
C LYS A 235 -6.46 8.64 16.80
N TYR A 236 -7.17 7.75 16.09
CA TYR A 236 -7.52 7.95 14.68
C TYR A 236 -9.01 8.18 14.41
N GLN A 237 -9.89 8.01 15.40
CA GLN A 237 -11.33 8.15 15.21
C GLN A 237 -11.69 9.47 14.53
N ASN A 238 -11.09 10.59 14.94
CA ASN A 238 -11.36 11.92 14.40
C ASN A 238 -10.51 12.28 13.16
N LYS A 239 -9.79 11.31 12.58
CA LYS A 239 -8.85 11.53 11.46
C LYS A 239 -9.19 10.69 10.23
N VAL A 240 -9.78 9.51 10.40
CA VAL A 240 -10.11 8.63 9.27
C VAL A 240 -11.22 9.25 8.41
N ILE A 241 -10.87 9.89 7.30
CA ILE A 241 -11.82 10.54 6.39
C ILE A 241 -12.48 9.54 5.45
N TYR A 242 -11.77 8.47 5.09
CA TYR A 242 -12.27 7.44 4.20
C TYR A 242 -11.78 6.05 4.59
N LYS A 243 -12.72 5.10 4.67
CA LYS A 243 -12.46 3.68 4.91
C LYS A 243 -12.93 2.87 3.69
N TYR A 244 -11.97 2.30 2.99
CA TYR A 244 -12.16 1.42 1.84
C TYR A 244 -11.21 0.22 1.95
N ASP A 245 -11.53 -0.68 2.87
CA ASP A 245 -10.67 -1.80 3.23
C ASP A 245 -10.73 -2.96 2.20
N LEU A 246 -9.94 -3.99 2.45
CA LEU A 246 -9.85 -5.16 1.56
C LEU A 246 -11.19 -5.91 1.43
N ALA A 247 -12.06 -5.86 2.44
CA ALA A 247 -13.36 -6.51 2.37
C ALA A 247 -14.25 -5.78 1.36
N GLN A 248 -14.33 -4.45 1.43
CA GLN A 248 -15.10 -3.67 0.46
C GLN A 248 -14.49 -3.74 -0.94
N PHE A 249 -13.15 -3.63 -1.06
CA PHE A 249 -12.44 -3.76 -2.34
C PHE A 249 -12.68 -5.10 -3.04
N ARG A 250 -12.88 -6.17 -2.25
CA ARG A 250 -13.27 -7.50 -2.75
C ARG A 250 -14.76 -7.56 -3.13
N ILE A 251 -15.66 -7.04 -2.29
CA ILE A 251 -17.11 -6.99 -2.56
C ILE A 251 -17.38 -6.26 -3.90
N ASP A 252 -16.65 -5.18 -4.15
CA ASP A 252 -16.75 -4.40 -5.39
C ASP A 252 -16.04 -5.04 -6.60
N LYS A 253 -15.48 -6.25 -6.43
CA LYS A 253 -14.83 -7.07 -7.47
C LYS A 253 -13.57 -6.45 -8.09
N TYR A 254 -12.92 -5.52 -7.40
CA TYR A 254 -11.64 -4.96 -7.83
C TYR A 254 -10.41 -5.74 -7.32
N SER A 255 -10.61 -6.64 -6.35
CA SER A 255 -9.59 -7.58 -5.85
C SER A 255 -9.88 -9.01 -6.30
N LYS A 256 -8.85 -9.85 -6.28
CA LYS A 256 -9.00 -11.31 -6.41
C LYS A 256 -9.65 -11.89 -5.15
N GLU A 257 -10.41 -12.96 -5.33
CA GLU A 257 -10.93 -13.75 -4.21
C GLU A 257 -9.79 -14.38 -3.39
N ILE A 258 -9.92 -14.31 -2.07
CA ILE A 258 -8.93 -14.83 -1.12
C ILE A 258 -9.54 -16.03 -0.43
N ASN A 259 -8.93 -17.20 -0.64
CA ASN A 259 -9.33 -18.43 0.04
C ASN A 259 -8.36 -18.73 1.19
N LEU A 260 -8.87 -18.72 2.42
CA LEU A 260 -8.10 -19.04 3.62
C LEU A 260 -8.27 -20.52 3.97
N ILE A 261 -7.21 -21.29 3.76
CA ILE A 261 -7.19 -22.71 4.09
C ILE A 261 -6.44 -22.89 5.40
N ARG A 262 -7.16 -23.24 6.47
CA ARG A 262 -6.55 -23.72 7.71
C ARG A 262 -6.36 -25.23 7.61
N SER A 263 -5.18 -25.69 7.97
CA SER A 263 -4.76 -27.07 7.85
C SER A 263 -4.09 -27.51 9.14
N TYR A 264 -4.45 -28.70 9.62
CA TYR A 264 -3.82 -29.37 10.77
C TYR A 264 -2.68 -30.30 10.33
N TYR A 265 -2.32 -30.31 9.05
CA TYR A 265 -1.19 -31.07 8.54
C TYR A 265 0.13 -30.49 9.05
N ASP A 266 1.15 -31.33 9.12
CA ASP A 266 2.51 -30.90 9.44
C ASP A 266 3.06 -29.94 8.36
N GLU A 267 4.24 -29.39 8.61
CA GLU A 267 4.88 -28.43 7.69
C GLU A 267 5.12 -29.02 6.30
N GLN A 268 5.64 -30.24 6.22
CA GLN A 268 5.97 -30.89 4.96
C GLN A 268 4.70 -31.15 4.15
N ASP A 269 3.68 -31.77 4.73
CA ASP A 269 2.42 -32.08 4.06
C ASP A 269 1.68 -30.80 3.61
N ARG A 270 1.84 -29.68 4.32
CA ARG A 270 1.32 -28.37 3.89
C ARG A 270 2.07 -27.83 2.66
N ILE A 271 3.40 -27.96 2.63
CA ILE A 271 4.21 -27.56 1.48
C ILE A 271 3.81 -28.37 0.25
N ILE A 272 3.69 -29.69 0.38
CA ILE A 272 3.32 -30.57 -0.73
C ILE A 272 1.94 -30.21 -1.29
N GLN A 273 0.96 -29.95 -0.41
CA GLN A 273 -0.36 -29.47 -0.84
C GLN A 273 -0.28 -28.14 -1.60
N ALA A 274 0.58 -27.21 -1.17
CA ALA A 274 0.77 -25.94 -1.88
C ALA A 274 1.40 -26.14 -3.27
N LEU A 275 2.37 -27.06 -3.41
CA LEU A 275 2.99 -27.43 -4.68
C LEU A 275 1.97 -28.04 -5.66
N ILE A 276 1.14 -28.96 -5.17
CA ILE A 276 0.04 -29.57 -5.94
C ILE A 276 -0.94 -28.50 -6.44
N LEU A 277 -1.34 -27.56 -5.56
CA LEU A 277 -2.24 -26.47 -5.93
C LEU A 277 -1.60 -25.48 -6.92
N ASN A 278 -0.30 -25.25 -6.82
CA ASN A 278 0.44 -24.43 -7.76
C ASN A 278 0.43 -25.06 -9.16
N LEU A 279 0.79 -26.34 -9.27
CA LEU A 279 0.73 -27.06 -10.53
C LEU A 279 -0.70 -27.08 -11.11
N TYR A 280 -1.70 -27.34 -10.26
CA TYR A 280 -3.11 -27.34 -10.67
C TYR A 280 -3.54 -25.99 -11.28
N ARG A 281 -3.11 -24.86 -10.68
CA ARG A 281 -3.40 -23.53 -11.22
C ARG A 281 -2.73 -23.30 -12.57
N GLN A 282 -1.50 -23.76 -12.74
CA GLN A 282 -0.77 -23.66 -14.01
C GLN A 282 -1.50 -24.45 -15.09
N GLU A 283 -1.81 -25.72 -14.85
CA GLU A 283 -2.50 -26.58 -15.83
C GLU A 283 -3.90 -26.09 -16.17
N LEU A 284 -4.64 -25.61 -15.17
CA LEU A 284 -5.97 -25.04 -15.38
C LEU A 284 -5.89 -23.78 -16.27
N ALA A 285 -4.95 -22.88 -16.01
CA ALA A 285 -4.76 -21.68 -16.82
C ALA A 285 -4.36 -22.02 -18.26
N THR A 286 -3.39 -22.93 -18.43
CA THR A 286 -2.96 -23.42 -19.76
C THR A 286 -4.12 -24.05 -20.52
N SER A 287 -4.99 -24.82 -19.85
CA SER A 287 -6.18 -25.41 -20.49
C SER A 287 -7.21 -24.39 -20.97
N ASN A 288 -7.10 -23.13 -20.53
CA ASN A 288 -7.92 -22.00 -20.95
C ASN A 288 -7.13 -21.00 -21.81
N ASN A 289 -5.95 -21.38 -22.33
CA ASN A 289 -5.05 -20.51 -23.10
C ASN A 289 -4.59 -19.24 -22.35
N ILE A 290 -4.51 -19.32 -21.03
CA ILE A 290 -4.03 -18.23 -20.18
C ILE A 290 -2.58 -18.53 -19.79
N ASN A 291 -1.65 -17.66 -20.21
CA ASN A 291 -0.26 -17.73 -19.77
C ASN A 291 -0.13 -17.25 -18.31
N LEU A 292 -0.21 -18.18 -17.36
CA LEU A 292 -0.10 -17.90 -15.94
C LEU A 292 1.05 -18.71 -15.32
N LYS A 293 2.05 -17.99 -14.77
CA LYS A 293 3.06 -18.58 -13.88
C LYS A 293 2.62 -18.39 -12.42
N PRO A 294 2.03 -19.40 -11.77
CA PRO A 294 1.64 -19.28 -10.36
C PRO A 294 2.88 -19.25 -9.45
N VAL A 295 2.84 -18.40 -8.42
CA VAL A 295 3.94 -18.24 -7.45
C VAL A 295 3.48 -18.70 -6.07
N ILE A 296 4.42 -19.26 -5.29
CA ILE A 296 4.22 -19.56 -3.87
C ILE A 296 5.20 -18.70 -3.07
N LEU A 297 4.71 -18.03 -2.02
CA LEU A 297 5.55 -17.37 -1.03
C LEU A 297 5.48 -18.16 0.28
N PHE A 298 6.58 -18.79 0.65
CA PHE A 298 6.77 -19.33 2.00
C PHE A 298 7.42 -18.26 2.87
N LYS A 299 6.81 -17.95 4.01
CA LYS A 299 7.27 -16.88 4.91
C LYS A 299 7.69 -17.49 6.26
N ALA A 300 8.95 -17.26 6.64
CA ALA A 300 9.46 -17.59 7.98
C ALA A 300 8.81 -16.72 9.06
N LYS A 301 8.78 -17.20 10.30
CA LYS A 301 8.05 -16.51 11.37
C LYS A 301 8.81 -15.31 11.91
N ARG A 302 10.13 -15.41 12.12
CA ARG A 302 10.87 -14.40 12.90
C ARG A 302 12.22 -13.97 12.34
N THR A 303 13.06 -14.88 11.84
CA THR A 303 14.46 -14.54 11.55
C THR A 303 14.89 -14.86 10.12
N ILE A 304 15.91 -14.15 9.63
CA ILE A 304 16.55 -14.42 8.34
C ILE A 304 17.18 -15.82 8.34
N ALA A 305 17.87 -16.20 9.43
CA ALA A 305 18.45 -17.53 9.58
C ALA A 305 17.39 -18.65 9.52
N GLU A 306 16.20 -18.45 10.11
CA GLU A 306 15.08 -19.40 9.96
C GLU A 306 14.63 -19.49 8.50
N SER A 307 14.57 -18.36 7.79
CA SER A 307 14.22 -18.32 6.37
C SER A 307 15.24 -19.05 5.48
N GLU A 308 16.53 -18.91 5.75
CA GLU A 308 17.60 -19.60 5.03
C GLU A 308 17.54 -21.11 5.26
N HIS A 309 17.37 -21.54 6.52
CA HIS A 309 17.20 -22.95 6.86
C HIS A 309 15.95 -23.56 6.21
N ASN A 310 14.84 -22.81 6.17
CA ASN A 310 13.62 -23.25 5.49
C ASN A 310 13.82 -23.39 3.98
N LYS A 311 14.66 -22.55 3.36
CA LYS A 311 15.02 -22.65 1.94
C LYS A 311 15.80 -23.94 1.66
N GLU A 312 16.80 -24.26 2.50
CA GLU A 312 17.57 -25.51 2.38
C GLU A 312 16.67 -26.75 2.52
N LYS A 313 15.83 -26.78 3.56
CA LYS A 313 14.84 -27.85 3.76
C LYS A 313 13.88 -28.00 2.58
N PHE A 314 13.43 -26.88 2.03
CA PHE A 314 12.54 -26.89 0.87
C PHE A 314 13.22 -27.51 -0.35
N HIS A 315 14.45 -27.12 -0.68
CA HIS A 315 15.17 -27.71 -1.81
C HIS A 315 15.44 -29.20 -1.62
N LYS A 316 15.80 -29.62 -0.41
CA LYS A 316 15.92 -31.04 -0.10
C LYS A 316 14.59 -31.80 -0.30
N LEU A 317 13.46 -31.21 0.11
CA LEU A 317 12.14 -31.78 -0.13
C LEU A 317 11.81 -31.89 -1.62
N ILE A 318 12.24 -30.93 -2.45
CA ILE A 318 12.07 -30.98 -3.90
C ILE A 318 12.94 -32.09 -4.51
N ASP A 319 14.19 -32.23 -4.10
CA ASP A 319 15.08 -33.29 -4.58
C ASP A 319 14.54 -34.68 -4.22
N ASP A 320 14.05 -34.84 -2.99
CA ASP A 320 13.47 -36.10 -2.47
C ASP A 320 11.98 -36.29 -2.86
N PHE A 321 11.40 -35.38 -3.65
CA PHE A 321 9.97 -35.40 -3.97
C PHE A 321 9.60 -36.66 -4.77
N SER A 322 8.61 -37.40 -4.29
CA SER A 322 8.32 -38.75 -4.82
C SER A 322 6.83 -39.04 -4.97
N VAL A 323 6.52 -40.08 -5.75
CA VAL A 323 5.14 -40.55 -6.00
C VAL A 323 4.45 -40.91 -4.69
N VAL A 324 5.17 -41.56 -3.76
CA VAL A 324 4.64 -41.95 -2.44
C VAL A 324 4.13 -40.72 -1.68
N MET A 325 4.85 -39.60 -1.77
CA MET A 325 4.42 -38.35 -1.13
C MET A 325 3.16 -37.77 -1.78
N VAL A 326 3.07 -37.80 -3.12
CA VAL A 326 1.88 -37.33 -3.86
C VAL A 326 0.65 -38.18 -3.52
N GLU A 327 0.79 -39.50 -3.54
CA GLU A 327 -0.28 -40.44 -3.20
C GLU A 327 -0.71 -40.34 -1.75
N LYS A 328 0.24 -40.12 -0.82
CA LYS A 328 -0.07 -39.83 0.59
C LYS A 328 -1.02 -38.65 0.68
N ILE A 329 -0.70 -37.51 0.06
CA ILE A 329 -1.54 -36.32 0.09
C ILE A 329 -2.88 -36.53 -0.61
N GLN A 330 -2.90 -37.26 -1.74
CA GLN A 330 -4.14 -37.61 -2.44
C GLN A 330 -5.11 -38.36 -1.51
N LYS A 331 -4.61 -39.31 -0.72
CA LYS A 331 -5.42 -40.12 0.20
C LYS A 331 -5.79 -39.37 1.48
N THR A 332 -4.88 -38.56 2.02
CA THR A 332 -5.05 -37.97 3.36
C THR A 332 -5.62 -36.58 3.36
N SER A 333 -5.50 -35.79 2.27
CA SER A 333 -5.90 -34.38 2.27
C SER A 333 -7.42 -34.21 2.43
N THR A 334 -7.81 -33.48 3.48
CA THR A 334 -9.20 -33.07 3.75
C THR A 334 -9.55 -31.73 3.11
N VAL A 335 -8.58 -31.09 2.44
CA VAL A 335 -8.75 -29.78 1.82
C VAL A 335 -9.51 -29.94 0.49
N PRO A 336 -10.75 -29.41 0.35
CA PRO A 336 -11.58 -29.70 -0.83
C PRO A 336 -10.95 -29.28 -2.16
N ILE A 337 -10.19 -28.18 -2.17
CA ILE A 337 -9.53 -27.69 -3.39
C ILE A 337 -8.35 -28.57 -3.82
N VAL A 338 -7.68 -29.24 -2.87
CA VAL A 338 -6.61 -30.22 -3.17
C VAL A 338 -7.22 -31.46 -3.80
N GLN A 339 -8.32 -31.96 -3.25
CA GLN A 339 -9.07 -33.08 -3.85
C GLN A 339 -9.64 -32.73 -5.23
N LYS A 340 -10.05 -31.48 -5.45
CA LYS A 340 -10.42 -31.00 -6.78
C LYS A 340 -9.23 -31.01 -7.76
N ALA A 341 -8.04 -30.63 -7.31
CA ALA A 341 -6.83 -30.68 -8.13
C ALA A 341 -6.50 -32.10 -8.60
N PHE A 342 -6.57 -33.10 -7.70
CA PHE A 342 -6.33 -34.50 -8.08
C PHE A 342 -7.35 -35.03 -9.09
N ARG A 343 -8.65 -34.74 -8.89
CA ARG A 343 -9.68 -35.09 -9.88
C ARG A 343 -9.44 -34.44 -11.24
N PHE A 344 -8.94 -33.20 -11.25
CA PHE A 344 -8.57 -32.53 -12.49
C PHE A 344 -7.38 -33.20 -13.19
N PHE A 345 -6.34 -33.57 -12.44
CA PHE A 345 -5.18 -34.28 -13.01
C PHE A 345 -5.59 -35.63 -13.60
N GLU A 346 -6.42 -36.40 -12.89
CA GLU A 346 -6.96 -37.67 -13.37
C GLU A 346 -7.75 -37.48 -14.68
N ALA A 347 -8.65 -36.49 -14.73
CA ALA A 347 -9.42 -36.18 -15.94
C ALA A 347 -8.55 -35.72 -17.13
N LYS A 348 -7.34 -35.19 -16.86
CA LYS A 348 -6.36 -34.78 -17.88
C LYS A 348 -5.33 -35.86 -18.19
N GLY A 349 -5.39 -37.03 -17.54
CA GLY A 349 -4.41 -38.10 -17.71
C GLY A 349 -3.02 -37.78 -17.12
N ILE A 350 -2.93 -36.81 -16.21
CA ILE A 350 -1.67 -36.43 -15.57
C ILE A 350 -1.39 -37.40 -14.42
N SER A 351 -0.39 -38.25 -14.61
CA SER A 351 -0.01 -39.28 -13.63
C SER A 351 0.74 -38.70 -12.42
N ALA A 352 0.79 -39.43 -11.31
CA ALA A 352 1.58 -39.03 -10.13
C ALA A 352 3.08 -38.87 -10.45
N ASN A 353 3.63 -39.72 -11.33
CA ASN A 353 5.00 -39.59 -11.84
C ASN A 353 5.22 -38.26 -12.57
N GLU A 354 4.23 -37.83 -13.36
CA GLU A 354 4.30 -36.58 -14.09
C GLU A 354 4.17 -35.36 -13.17
N ILE A 355 3.30 -35.44 -12.15
CA ILE A 355 3.21 -34.43 -11.09
C ILE A 355 4.57 -34.24 -10.42
N VAL A 356 5.25 -35.32 -10.04
CA VAL A 356 6.58 -35.29 -9.42
C VAL A 356 7.59 -34.58 -10.32
N LYS A 357 7.73 -35.04 -11.57
CA LYS A 357 8.69 -34.47 -12.52
C LYS A 357 8.47 -32.98 -12.77
N ARG A 358 7.20 -32.56 -12.91
CA ARG A 358 6.84 -31.16 -13.14
C ARG A 358 7.11 -30.30 -11.92
N ILE A 359 6.77 -30.76 -10.71
CA ILE A 359 7.08 -30.03 -9.47
C ILE A 359 8.60 -29.88 -9.29
N GLN A 360 9.37 -30.95 -9.49
CA GLN A 360 10.83 -30.90 -9.42
C GLN A 360 11.41 -29.90 -10.42
N ALA A 361 10.94 -29.91 -11.67
CA ALA A 361 11.38 -28.97 -12.68
C ALA A 361 11.00 -27.51 -12.37
N ASN A 362 9.77 -27.28 -11.89
CA ASN A 362 9.26 -25.94 -11.62
C ASN A 362 9.94 -25.27 -10.41
N PHE A 363 10.39 -26.06 -9.43
CA PHE A 363 10.93 -25.58 -8.15
C PHE A 363 12.42 -25.91 -7.96
N LYS A 364 13.17 -26.10 -9.04
CA LYS A 364 14.63 -26.15 -8.99
C LYS A 364 15.22 -24.89 -8.35
N PRO A 365 16.44 -24.94 -7.78
CA PRO A 365 17.08 -23.80 -7.13
C PRO A 365 17.07 -22.52 -7.97
N GLU A 366 17.34 -22.60 -9.26
CA GLU A 366 17.35 -21.48 -10.20
C GLU A 366 15.97 -20.80 -10.39
N ASN A 367 14.88 -21.49 -10.06
CA ASN A 367 13.52 -20.99 -10.16
C ASN A 367 12.99 -20.42 -8.84
N CYS A 368 13.80 -20.45 -7.76
CA CYS A 368 13.40 -20.05 -6.42
C CYS A 368 14.21 -18.85 -5.92
N LEU A 369 13.52 -17.78 -5.52
CA LEU A 369 14.13 -16.54 -5.03
C LEU A 369 14.04 -16.43 -3.51
N SER A 370 15.10 -15.95 -2.88
CA SER A 370 15.12 -15.51 -1.48
C SER A 370 14.88 -14.01 -1.41
N ALA A 371 13.72 -13.60 -0.90
CA ALA A 371 13.40 -12.19 -0.71
C ALA A 371 14.30 -11.46 0.32
N ASN A 372 15.20 -12.18 1.01
CA ASN A 372 16.15 -11.59 1.96
C ASN A 372 17.43 -11.09 1.27
N ASN A 373 17.92 -11.83 0.27
CA ASN A 373 19.28 -11.64 -0.29
C ASN A 373 19.26 -11.44 -1.82
N ASP A 374 18.22 -11.88 -2.51
CA ASP A 374 18.16 -11.82 -3.97
C ASP A 374 17.39 -10.55 -4.36
N ALA A 375 18.08 -9.63 -5.05
CA ALA A 375 17.41 -8.50 -5.69
C ALA A 375 16.42 -9.04 -6.73
N ILE A 376 15.16 -8.61 -6.63
CA ILE A 376 14.18 -8.82 -7.68
C ILE A 376 14.51 -7.77 -8.75
N GLU A 377 15.28 -8.16 -9.77
CA GLU A 377 15.39 -7.38 -11.01
C GLU A 377 14.04 -7.31 -11.75
#